data_AF-A0A2H0B7V3-F1
#
_entry.id   AF-A0A2H0B7V3-F1
#
_cell.length_a   1.000
_cell.length_b   1.000
_cell.length_c   1.000
_cell.angle_alpha   90.00
_cell.angle_beta   90.00
_cell.angle_gamma   90.00
#
_symmetry.space_group_name_H-M   'P 1'
#
loop_
_entity.id
_entity.type
_entity.pdbx_description
1 polymer ?
#
loop_
_entity_poly.entity_id
_entity_poly.type
_entity_poly.pdbx_seq_one_letter_code
_entity_poly.pdbx_strand_id
1 'polypeptide(L)'
;MKHFFLFGILLVSFSAFGQSKKEIKNNKIKSIAVWQADVENGKTVTYKDSYEEFDKQGRSILKIEYNKEGKIKRKKTAKFDSFNNKIEVTEFDLKDSINIKKTFKYNALKDKTEETEYNSAGAVIKKTTFKYDDNGNKVSEITNNATGNVIKKVDFKYNEKNIKVEKHNYKGANKLESVRKWVYEYF
;
A
#
# COMPACT_ATOMS: atom_id res chain seq x y z
N MET A 1 -23.79 -51.51 -15.83
CA MET A 1 -24.32 -50.12 -15.81
C MET A 1 -24.70 -49.75 -14.39
N LYS A 2 -23.84 -49.03 -13.66
CA LYS A 2 -24.23 -48.23 -12.49
C LYS A 2 -23.33 -46.99 -12.44
N HIS A 3 -23.98 -45.86 -12.24
CA HIS A 3 -23.58 -44.54 -12.70
C HIS A 3 -22.37 -43.94 -11.97
N PHE A 4 -21.50 -43.32 -12.76
CA PHE A 4 -20.57 -42.27 -12.34
C PHE A 4 -21.37 -41.10 -11.74
N PHE A 5 -21.11 -40.75 -10.47
CA PHE A 5 -21.43 -39.43 -9.95
C PHE A 5 -20.11 -38.66 -9.79
N LEU A 6 -19.72 -37.99 -10.87
CA LEU A 6 -18.64 -37.02 -10.86
C LEU A 6 -19.19 -35.74 -10.20
N PHE A 7 -19.02 -35.59 -8.88
CA PHE A 7 -19.31 -34.33 -8.22
C PHE A 7 -18.17 -33.36 -8.53
N GLY A 8 -18.27 -32.70 -9.70
CA GLY A 8 -17.40 -31.61 -10.07
C GLY A 8 -17.63 -30.44 -9.13
N ILE A 9 -16.84 -30.35 -8.06
CA ILE A 9 -16.69 -29.11 -7.31
C ILE A 9 -15.93 -28.16 -8.23
N LEU A 10 -16.69 -27.36 -8.96
CA LEU A 10 -16.17 -26.19 -9.65
C LEU A 10 -15.68 -25.23 -8.55
N LEU A 11 -14.42 -25.38 -8.16
CA LEU A 11 -13.66 -24.36 -7.44
C LEU A 11 -13.53 -23.18 -8.41
N VAL A 12 -14.58 -22.34 -8.46
CA VAL A 12 -14.44 -20.98 -8.98
C VAL A 12 -13.60 -20.26 -7.94
N SER A 13 -12.29 -20.34 -8.12
CA SER A 13 -11.36 -19.36 -7.57
C SER A 13 -11.84 -18.00 -8.07
N PHE A 14 -12.66 -17.30 -7.27
CA PHE A 14 -12.95 -15.89 -7.43
C PHE A 14 -11.64 -15.14 -7.22
N SER A 15 -10.81 -15.10 -8.27
CA SER A 15 -9.92 -13.98 -8.48
C SER A 15 -10.84 -12.78 -8.66
N ALA A 16 -11.12 -12.08 -7.55
CA ALA A 16 -11.91 -10.88 -7.53
C ALA A 16 -11.27 -9.86 -8.49
N PHE A 17 -11.82 -9.74 -9.70
CA PHE A 17 -11.61 -8.59 -10.56
C PHE A 17 -12.23 -7.40 -9.83
N GLY A 18 -11.44 -6.76 -8.97
CA GLY A 18 -11.79 -5.43 -8.48
C GLY A 18 -12.03 -4.53 -9.69
N GLN A 19 -13.11 -3.75 -9.66
CA GLN A 19 -13.40 -2.80 -10.73
C GLN A 19 -12.23 -1.84 -10.87
N SER A 20 -11.80 -1.64 -12.12
CA SER A 20 -10.71 -0.72 -12.42
C SER A 20 -11.10 0.71 -12.03
N LYS A 21 -10.11 1.52 -11.66
CA LYS A 21 -10.30 2.96 -11.41
C LYS A 21 -11.05 3.68 -12.54
N LYS A 22 -10.82 3.25 -13.79
CA LYS A 22 -11.49 3.80 -14.98
C LYS A 22 -12.98 3.50 -14.96
N GLU A 23 -13.38 2.28 -14.60
CA GLU A 23 -14.79 1.89 -14.47
C GLU A 23 -15.50 2.63 -13.35
N ILE A 24 -14.87 2.75 -12.18
CA ILE A 24 -15.42 3.53 -11.05
C ILE A 24 -15.71 4.97 -11.49
N LYS A 25 -14.72 5.61 -12.12
CA LYS A 25 -14.84 6.99 -12.59
C LYS A 25 -15.93 7.14 -13.66
N ASN A 26 -15.93 6.29 -14.68
CA ASN A 26 -16.85 6.39 -15.81
C ASN A 26 -18.30 6.17 -15.39
N ASN A 27 -18.54 5.23 -14.48
CA ASN A 27 -19.87 4.94 -13.95
C ASN A 27 -20.25 5.82 -12.75
N LYS A 28 -19.39 6.78 -12.35
CA LYS A 28 -19.61 7.69 -11.22
C LYS A 28 -19.93 6.94 -9.91
N ILE A 29 -19.29 5.78 -9.72
CA ILE A 29 -19.50 4.93 -8.55
C ILE A 29 -18.90 5.63 -7.33
N LYS A 30 -19.76 5.94 -6.35
CA LYS A 30 -19.34 6.58 -5.10
C LYS A 30 -18.85 5.57 -4.07
N SER A 31 -19.43 4.37 -4.05
CA SER A 31 -19.03 3.31 -3.13
C SER A 31 -19.42 1.93 -3.64
N ILE A 32 -18.73 0.91 -3.12
CA ILE A 32 -19.01 -0.51 -3.33
C ILE A 32 -19.16 -1.15 -1.96
N ALA A 33 -20.21 -1.94 -1.78
CA ALA A 33 -20.37 -2.84 -0.63
C ALA A 33 -20.35 -4.28 -1.15
N VAL A 34 -19.45 -5.10 -0.62
CA VAL A 34 -19.40 -6.53 -0.91
C VAL A 34 -20.06 -7.26 0.24
N TRP A 35 -21.00 -8.14 -0.09
CA TRP A 35 -21.66 -9.04 0.86
C TRP A 35 -21.26 -10.47 0.53
N GLN A 36 -20.92 -11.24 1.55
CA GLN A 36 -20.55 -12.64 1.45
C GLN A 36 -21.63 -13.48 2.12
N ALA A 37 -21.97 -14.60 1.52
CA ALA A 37 -22.89 -15.59 2.08
C ALA A 37 -22.18 -16.93 2.18
N ASP A 38 -22.00 -17.42 3.40
CA ASP A 38 -21.39 -18.70 3.69
C ASP A 38 -22.46 -19.70 4.11
N VAL A 39 -22.28 -20.98 3.78
CA VAL A 39 -23.15 -22.06 4.25
C VAL A 39 -22.45 -22.76 5.41
N GLU A 40 -23.00 -22.61 6.61
CA GLU A 40 -22.47 -23.20 7.84
C GLU A 40 -23.56 -24.10 8.44
N ASN A 41 -23.28 -25.39 8.58
CA ASN A 41 -24.24 -26.39 9.11
C ASN A 41 -25.60 -26.37 8.39
N GLY A 42 -25.60 -26.18 7.07
CA GLY A 42 -26.82 -26.11 6.24
C GLY A 42 -27.59 -24.80 6.36
N LYS A 43 -27.12 -23.83 7.16
CA LYS A 43 -27.69 -22.48 7.27
C LYS A 43 -26.85 -21.49 6.48
N THR A 44 -27.50 -20.64 5.68
CA THR A 44 -26.85 -19.49 5.03
C THR A 44 -26.64 -18.37 6.04
N VAL A 45 -25.40 -17.92 6.18
CA VAL A 45 -24.98 -16.77 6.96
C VAL A 45 -24.47 -15.71 6.00
N THR A 46 -25.19 -14.59 5.93
CA THR A 46 -24.81 -13.45 5.08
C THR A 46 -24.26 -12.33 5.94
N TYR A 47 -23.11 -11.79 5.55
CA TYR A 47 -22.47 -10.67 6.23
C TYR A 47 -21.82 -9.72 5.23
N LYS A 48 -21.65 -8.47 5.64
CA LYS A 48 -20.93 -7.48 4.84
C LYS A 48 -19.44 -7.80 4.93
N ASP A 49 -18.82 -8.17 3.82
CA ASP A 49 -17.40 -8.51 3.76
C ASP A 49 -16.53 -7.24 3.72
N SER A 50 -16.89 -6.30 2.84
CA SER A 50 -16.11 -5.07 2.67
C SER A 50 -16.94 -3.89 2.19
N TYR A 51 -16.39 -2.70 2.41
CA TYR A 51 -16.94 -1.44 1.96
C TYR A 51 -15.83 -0.53 1.47
N GLU A 52 -16.02 0.07 0.30
CA GLU A 52 -15.06 0.98 -0.29
C GLU A 52 -15.76 2.24 -0.80
N GLU A 53 -15.21 3.42 -0.52
CA GLU A 53 -15.68 4.70 -1.04
C GLU A 53 -14.65 5.31 -1.97
N PHE A 54 -15.14 5.99 -2.99
CA PHE A 54 -14.34 6.61 -4.02
C PHE A 54 -14.65 8.10 -4.16
N ASP A 55 -13.65 8.88 -4.52
CA ASP A 55 -13.87 10.24 -4.98
C ASP A 55 -14.30 10.31 -6.46
N LYS A 56 -14.54 11.53 -6.95
CA LYS A 56 -14.98 11.78 -8.33
C LYS A 56 -13.97 11.34 -9.39
N GLN A 57 -12.72 11.09 -9.03
CA GLN A 57 -11.68 10.58 -9.93
C GLN A 57 -11.56 9.05 -9.86
N GLY A 58 -12.47 8.38 -9.12
CA GLY A 58 -12.50 6.94 -8.92
C GLY A 58 -11.43 6.42 -7.98
N ARG A 59 -10.88 7.27 -7.10
CA ARG A 59 -9.81 6.89 -6.17
C ARG A 59 -10.41 6.47 -4.85
N SER A 60 -9.94 5.34 -4.32
CA SER A 60 -10.31 4.84 -2.99
C SER A 60 -9.90 5.84 -1.91
N ILE A 61 -10.86 6.37 -1.17
CA ILE A 61 -10.68 7.31 -0.05
C ILE A 61 -10.98 6.66 1.31
N LEU A 62 -11.73 5.57 1.30
CA LEU A 62 -12.03 4.73 2.46
C LEU A 62 -12.15 3.29 2.00
N LYS A 63 -11.48 2.36 2.68
CA LYS A 63 -11.71 0.92 2.56
C LYS A 63 -11.85 0.31 3.94
N ILE A 64 -12.85 -0.53 4.13
CA ILE A 64 -13.13 -1.26 5.36
C ILE A 64 -13.31 -2.73 5.00
N GLU A 65 -12.65 -3.62 5.75
CA GLU A 65 -12.87 -5.07 5.73
C GLU A 65 -13.44 -5.49 7.09
N TYR A 66 -14.51 -6.27 7.07
CA TYR A 66 -15.19 -6.75 8.27
C TYR A 66 -14.93 -8.23 8.49
N ASN A 67 -15.14 -8.72 9.71
CA ASN A 67 -15.29 -10.15 9.99
C ASN A 67 -16.75 -10.59 9.83
N LYS A 68 -17.00 -11.90 10.01
CA LYS A 68 -18.35 -12.48 9.90
C LYS A 68 -19.35 -11.88 10.90
N GLU A 69 -18.84 -11.41 12.04
CA GLU A 69 -19.61 -10.74 13.09
C GLU A 69 -19.87 -9.25 12.79
N GLY A 70 -19.41 -8.72 11.66
CA GLY A 70 -19.60 -7.32 11.25
C GLY A 70 -18.66 -6.32 11.94
N LYS A 71 -17.64 -6.79 12.68
CA LYS A 71 -16.60 -5.95 13.29
C LYS A 71 -15.51 -5.63 12.26
N ILE A 72 -14.96 -4.42 12.34
CA ILE A 72 -13.89 -3.96 11.45
C ILE A 72 -12.60 -4.74 11.76
N LYS A 73 -12.07 -5.47 10.78
CA LYS A 73 -10.74 -6.08 10.81
C LYS A 73 -9.67 -5.11 10.34
N ARG A 74 -9.98 -4.39 9.25
CA ARG A 74 -9.07 -3.44 8.62
C ARG A 74 -9.81 -2.19 8.20
N LYS A 75 -9.17 -1.05 8.35
CA LYS A 75 -9.65 0.22 7.83
C LYS A 75 -8.48 1.01 7.27
N LYS A 76 -8.66 1.54 6.07
CA LYS A 76 -7.70 2.41 5.41
C LYS A 76 -8.40 3.65 4.90
N THR A 77 -7.83 4.83 5.16
CA THR A 77 -8.27 6.07 4.50
C THR A 77 -7.13 6.68 3.71
N ALA A 78 -7.46 7.44 2.68
CA ALA A 78 -6.48 8.17 1.88
C ALA A 78 -7.00 9.56 1.51
N LYS A 79 -6.10 10.55 1.55
CA LYS A 79 -6.32 11.88 1.00
C LYS A 79 -5.34 12.15 -0.12
N PHE A 80 -5.78 12.91 -1.10
CA PHE A 80 -5.00 13.22 -2.29
C PHE A 80 -4.95 14.73 -2.52
N ASP A 81 -3.86 15.22 -3.09
CA ASP A 81 -3.79 16.57 -3.63
C ASP A 81 -4.49 16.68 -5.01
N SER A 82 -4.48 17.90 -5.56
CA SER A 82 -5.01 18.22 -6.90
C SER A 82 -4.23 17.55 -8.04
N PHE A 83 -2.96 17.19 -7.80
CA PHE A 83 -2.10 16.51 -8.76
C PHE A 83 -2.20 14.99 -8.70
N ASN A 84 -3.13 14.47 -7.88
CA ASN A 84 -3.38 13.05 -7.68
C ASN A 84 -2.31 12.29 -6.87
N ASN A 85 -1.49 13.00 -6.10
CA ASN A 85 -0.57 12.38 -5.15
C ASN A 85 -1.27 12.11 -3.83
N LYS A 86 -0.97 10.97 -3.19
CA LYS A 86 -1.45 10.69 -1.82
C LYS A 86 -0.72 11.59 -0.84
N ILE A 87 -1.42 12.40 -0.08
CA ILE A 87 -0.82 13.31 0.93
C ILE A 87 -0.99 12.80 2.36
N GLU A 88 -1.98 11.93 2.58
CA GLU A 88 -2.22 11.31 3.88
C GLU A 88 -2.82 9.91 3.68
N VAL A 89 -2.42 8.97 4.54
CA VAL A 89 -3.04 7.65 4.67
C VAL A 89 -3.20 7.34 6.16
N THR A 90 -4.34 6.79 6.56
CA THR A 90 -4.48 6.13 7.86
C THR A 90 -4.69 4.64 7.65
N GLU A 91 -4.07 3.82 8.49
CA GLU A 91 -4.17 2.37 8.44
C GLU A 91 -4.44 1.83 9.83
N PHE A 92 -5.46 1.00 9.91
CA PHE A 92 -5.82 0.20 11.07
C PHE A 92 -5.92 -1.26 10.63
N ASP A 93 -5.21 -2.14 11.33
CA ASP A 93 -5.28 -3.59 11.15
C ASP A 93 -5.27 -4.25 12.52
N LEU A 94 -6.36 -4.94 12.87
CA LEU A 94 -6.47 -5.64 14.16
C LEU A 94 -5.47 -6.78 14.30
N LYS A 95 -5.22 -7.54 13.22
CA LYS A 95 -4.38 -8.74 13.26
C LYS A 95 -2.92 -8.35 13.46
N ASP A 96 -2.48 -7.34 12.72
CA ASP A 96 -1.08 -6.91 12.73
C ASP A 96 -0.83 -5.79 13.77
N SER A 97 -1.85 -5.45 14.58
CA SER A 97 -1.81 -4.38 15.59
C SER A 97 -1.36 -3.03 15.04
N ILE A 98 -1.75 -2.76 13.79
CA ILE A 98 -1.43 -1.50 13.11
C ILE A 98 -2.48 -0.47 13.48
N ASN A 99 -2.02 0.69 13.92
CA ASN A 99 -2.84 1.90 14.03
C ASN A 99 -1.93 3.12 13.83
N ILE A 100 -1.82 3.54 12.57
CA ILE A 100 -0.88 4.57 12.15
C ILE A 100 -1.51 5.57 11.20
N LYS A 101 -0.93 6.76 11.17
CA LYS A 101 -1.12 7.76 10.12
C LYS A 101 0.19 7.98 9.41
N LYS A 102 0.15 8.20 8.10
CA LYS A 102 1.29 8.63 7.28
C LYS A 102 0.94 9.89 6.52
N THR A 103 1.86 10.83 6.46
CA THR A 103 1.77 12.02 5.59
C THR A 103 2.94 12.04 4.61
N PHE A 104 2.72 12.65 3.45
CA PHE A 104 3.68 12.66 2.36
C PHE A 104 3.86 14.06 1.78
N LYS A 105 5.09 14.39 1.39
CA LYS A 105 5.41 15.60 0.62
C LYS A 105 6.08 15.20 -0.69
N TYR A 106 5.92 16.07 -1.69
CA TYR A 106 6.40 15.85 -3.04
C TYR A 106 7.15 17.09 -3.56
N ASN A 107 8.10 16.88 -4.48
CA ASN A 107 8.72 17.96 -5.24
C ASN A 107 7.81 18.37 -6.43
N ALA A 108 8.25 19.36 -7.22
CA ALA A 108 7.52 19.82 -8.41
C ALA A 108 7.40 18.75 -9.51
N LEU A 109 8.33 17.79 -9.55
CA LEU A 109 8.31 16.63 -10.45
C LEU A 109 7.38 15.50 -9.96
N LYS A 110 6.71 15.68 -8.81
CA LYS A 110 5.83 14.72 -8.15
C LYS A 110 6.55 13.51 -7.54
N ASP A 111 7.85 13.59 -7.33
CA ASP A 111 8.59 12.59 -6.54
C ASP A 111 8.37 12.85 -5.06
N LYS A 112 8.17 11.77 -4.31
CA LYS A 112 8.01 11.86 -2.85
C LYS A 112 9.33 12.28 -2.21
N THR A 113 9.34 13.40 -1.49
CA THR A 113 10.52 13.97 -0.80
C THR A 113 10.51 13.69 0.70
N GLU A 114 9.34 13.47 1.29
CA GLU A 114 9.18 13.18 2.72
C GLU A 114 8.04 12.20 2.98
N GLU A 115 8.22 11.32 3.96
CA GLU A 115 7.18 10.49 4.58
C GLU A 115 7.29 10.61 6.09
N THR A 116 6.22 11.01 6.78
CA THR A 116 6.17 11.04 8.25
C THR A 116 5.12 10.06 8.74
N GLU A 117 5.50 9.19 9.67
CA GLU A 117 4.63 8.19 10.29
C GLU A 117 4.33 8.60 11.74
N TYR A 118 3.06 8.52 12.10
CA TYR A 118 2.53 8.87 13.41
C TYR A 118 1.84 7.65 14.03
N ASN A 119 1.93 7.53 15.35
CA ASN A 119 1.13 6.57 16.11
C ASN A 119 -0.34 7.05 16.24
N SER A 120 -1.16 6.22 16.89
CA SER A 120 -2.57 6.50 17.17
C SER A 120 -2.83 7.76 18.02
N ALA A 121 -1.86 8.14 18.87
CA ALA A 121 -1.91 9.37 19.66
C ALA A 121 -1.49 10.62 18.86
N GLY A 122 -1.09 10.45 17.59
CA GLY A 122 -0.65 11.55 16.73
C GLY A 122 0.80 11.97 16.92
N ALA A 123 1.59 11.25 17.72
CA ALA A 123 3.01 11.51 17.88
C ALA A 123 3.81 10.92 16.71
N VAL A 124 4.82 11.65 16.22
CA VAL A 124 5.73 11.19 15.18
C VAL A 124 6.57 10.03 15.73
N ILE A 125 6.58 8.91 15.01
CA ILE A 125 7.40 7.73 15.36
C ILE A 125 8.55 7.51 14.38
N LYS A 126 8.36 7.91 13.12
CA LYS A 126 9.40 7.85 12.08
C LYS A 126 9.24 8.99 11.09
N LYS A 127 10.37 9.45 10.55
CA LYS A 127 10.40 10.40 9.44
C LYS A 127 11.43 9.93 8.43
N THR A 128 11.02 9.78 7.18
CA THR A 128 11.89 9.41 6.06
C THR A 128 11.99 10.55 5.06
N THR A 129 13.20 10.91 4.65
CA THR A 129 13.46 11.88 3.59
C THR A 129 14.10 11.20 2.40
N PHE A 130 13.81 11.69 1.20
CA PHE A 130 14.28 11.13 -0.06
C PHE A 130 15.01 12.20 -0.86
N LYS A 131 16.13 11.83 -1.48
CA LYS A 131 16.89 12.70 -2.39
C LYS A 131 16.95 12.06 -3.77
N TYR A 132 16.94 12.92 -4.78
CA TYR A 132 16.95 12.56 -6.19
C TYR A 132 18.07 13.30 -6.91
N ASP A 133 18.60 12.71 -7.97
CA ASP A 133 19.48 13.40 -8.92
C ASP A 133 18.67 14.18 -9.97
N ASP A 134 19.37 14.89 -10.85
CA ASP A 134 18.76 15.71 -11.91
C ASP A 134 18.01 14.89 -12.96
N ASN A 135 18.30 13.58 -13.04
CA ASN A 135 17.58 12.64 -13.91
C ASN A 135 16.33 12.08 -13.24
N GLY A 136 16.00 12.50 -12.01
CA GLY A 136 14.86 12.02 -11.24
C GLY A 136 15.08 10.66 -10.59
N ASN A 137 16.31 10.14 -10.57
CA ASN A 137 16.60 8.88 -9.90
C ASN A 137 16.73 9.10 -8.39
N LYS A 138 16.10 8.25 -7.58
CA LYS A 138 16.29 8.29 -6.13
C LYS A 138 17.73 7.87 -5.79
N VAL A 139 18.53 8.79 -5.24
CA VAL A 139 19.93 8.54 -4.86
C VAL A 139 20.11 8.26 -3.37
N SER A 140 19.20 8.73 -2.51
CA SER A 140 19.29 8.49 -1.06
C SER A 140 17.93 8.46 -0.37
N GLU A 141 17.85 7.69 0.71
CA GLU A 141 16.71 7.62 1.63
C GLU A 141 17.24 7.55 3.06
N ILE A 142 16.80 8.47 3.92
CA ILE A 142 17.22 8.54 5.33
C ILE A 142 15.98 8.46 6.21
N THR A 143 15.94 7.48 7.10
CA THR A 143 14.88 7.33 8.11
C THR A 143 15.41 7.69 9.49
N ASN A 144 14.74 8.64 10.14
CA ASN A 144 14.96 9.05 11.51
C ASN A 144 13.85 8.50 12.41
N ASN A 145 14.18 8.21 13.67
CA ASN A 145 13.20 7.92 14.71
C ASN A 145 12.54 9.21 15.24
N ALA A 146 11.65 9.06 16.24
CA ALA A 146 10.96 10.17 16.90
C ALA A 146 11.91 11.23 17.51
N THR A 147 13.11 10.84 17.94
CA THR A 147 14.09 11.74 18.56
C THR A 147 15.02 12.40 17.54
N GLY A 148 14.81 12.17 16.24
CA GLY A 148 15.64 12.71 15.16
C GLY A 148 16.92 11.92 14.86
N ASN A 149 17.16 10.79 15.53
CA ASN A 149 18.32 9.95 15.27
C ASN A 149 18.11 9.15 13.98
N VAL A 150 19.09 9.17 13.08
CA VAL A 150 19.08 8.30 11.89
C VAL A 150 19.13 6.85 12.37
N ILE A 151 18.13 6.06 11.98
CA ILE A 151 18.05 4.62 12.27
C ILE A 151 18.34 3.78 11.03
N LYS A 152 18.18 4.35 9.84
CA LYS A 152 18.44 3.69 8.58
C LYS A 152 18.81 4.71 7.52
N LYS A 153 19.78 4.37 6.68
CA LYS A 153 20.08 5.10 5.45
C LYS A 153 20.23 4.10 4.31
N VAL A 154 19.78 4.49 3.11
CA VAL A 154 19.97 3.72 1.88
C VAL A 154 20.45 4.64 0.80
N ASP A 155 21.56 4.30 0.15
CA ASP A 155 22.07 5.03 -1.01
C ASP A 155 21.99 4.16 -2.27
N PHE A 156 21.77 4.79 -3.41
CA PHE A 156 21.65 4.13 -4.71
C PHE A 156 22.64 4.75 -5.70
N LYS A 157 23.18 3.92 -6.60
CA LYS A 157 23.97 4.39 -7.74
C LYS A 157 23.38 3.87 -9.04
N TYR A 158 23.57 4.66 -10.09
CA TYR A 158 23.07 4.42 -11.42
C TYR A 158 24.24 4.51 -12.41
N ASN A 159 24.16 3.77 -13.51
CA ASN A 159 25.10 3.91 -14.61
C ASN A 159 24.68 5.04 -15.56
N GLU A 160 25.47 5.28 -16.61
CA GLU A 160 25.22 6.33 -17.62
C GLU A 160 23.90 6.16 -18.38
N LYS A 161 23.32 4.96 -18.40
CA LYS A 161 22.00 4.67 -18.97
C LYS A 161 20.85 4.90 -17.98
N ASN A 162 21.11 5.51 -16.82
CA ASN A 162 20.17 5.70 -15.71
C ASN A 162 19.60 4.39 -15.14
N ILE A 163 20.35 3.29 -15.25
CA ILE A 163 19.96 1.99 -14.69
C ILE A 163 20.66 1.80 -13.35
N LYS A 164 19.90 1.41 -12.32
CA LYS A 164 20.42 1.16 -10.97
C LYS A 164 21.46 0.03 -10.97
N VAL A 165 22.66 0.31 -10.46
CA VAL A 165 23.79 -0.63 -10.39
C VAL A 165 24.25 -0.94 -8.98
N GLU A 166 24.02 -0.06 -8.00
CA GLU A 166 24.35 -0.35 -6.60
C GLU A 166 23.23 0.09 -5.65
N LYS A 167 23.09 -0.62 -4.53
CA LYS A 167 22.28 -0.26 -3.37
C LYS A 167 23.08 -0.53 -2.10
N HIS A 168 23.31 0.50 -1.31
CA HIS A 168 23.99 0.42 -0.02
C HIS A 168 22.96 0.58 1.09
N ASN A 169 22.87 -0.38 2.01
CA ASN A 169 22.01 -0.26 3.19
C ASN A 169 22.88 -0.01 4.41
N TYR A 170 22.54 0.98 5.20
CA TYR A 170 23.23 1.37 6.42
C TYR A 170 22.28 1.28 7.62
N LYS A 171 22.80 0.80 8.74
CA LYS A 171 22.20 0.97 10.07
C LYS A 171 22.63 2.31 10.63
N GLY A 172 21.64 3.14 10.97
CA GLY A 172 21.88 4.53 11.27
C GLY A 172 22.55 5.29 10.11
N ALA A 173 23.34 6.31 10.43
CA ALA A 173 23.90 7.21 9.42
C ALA A 173 25.02 6.55 8.59
N ASN A 174 25.92 5.80 9.25
CA ASN A 174 27.23 5.48 8.66
C ASN A 174 27.61 3.98 8.72
N LYS A 175 26.88 3.13 9.46
CA LYS A 175 27.25 1.70 9.57
C LYS A 175 26.70 0.92 8.39
N LEU A 176 27.51 0.71 7.36
CA LEU A 176 27.15 -0.10 6.20
C LEU A 176 26.87 -1.55 6.63
N GLU A 177 25.69 -2.06 6.32
CA GLU A 177 25.28 -3.43 6.62
C GLU A 177 25.33 -4.33 5.39
N SER A 178 25.00 -3.79 4.21
CA SER A 178 25.03 -4.57 2.97
C SER A 178 25.15 -3.69 1.74
N VAL A 179 25.81 -4.26 0.74
CA VAL A 179 25.87 -3.73 -0.62
C VAL A 179 25.26 -4.76 -1.55
N ARG A 180 24.35 -4.33 -2.40
CA ARG A 180 23.88 -5.12 -3.54
C ARG A 180 24.33 -4.46 -4.82
N LYS A 181 24.92 -5.23 -5.73
CA LYS A 181 25.35 -4.79 -7.05
C LYS A 181 24.57 -5.52 -8.14
N TRP A 182 24.31 -4.83 -9.24
CA TRP A 182 23.71 -5.37 -10.45
C TRP A 182 24.67 -5.15 -11.62
N VAL A 183 24.90 -6.21 -12.39
CA VAL A 183 25.68 -6.18 -13.62
C VAL A 183 24.74 -6.56 -14.76
N TYR A 184 24.78 -5.80 -15.83
CA TYR A 184 23.90 -5.97 -16.99
C TYR A 184 24.74 -6.23 -18.22
N GLU A 185 24.37 -7.26 -18.96
CA GLU A 185 24.83 -7.50 -20.32
C GLU A 185 23.78 -6.97 -21.29
N TYR A 186 24.22 -6.44 -22.41
CA TYR A 186 23.36 -5.89 -23.46
C TYR A 186 23.56 -6.73 -24.71
N PHE A 187 22.49 -6.85 -25.50
CA PHE A 187 22.55 -7.46 -26.83
C PHE A 187 23.51 -6.71 -27.75
#